data_AF-A0A661Q7C5-F1
#
_entry.id   AF-A0A661Q7C5-F1
#
_cell.length_a   1.000
_cell.length_b   1.000
_cell.length_c   1.000
_cell.angle_alpha   90.00
_cell.angle_beta   90.00
_cell.angle_gamma   90.00
#
_symmetry.space_group_name_H-M   'P 1'
#
loop_
_entity.id
_entity.type
_entity.pdbx_description
1 polymer ?
#
loop_
_entity_poly.entity_id
_entity_poly.type
_entity_poly.pdbx_seq_one_letter_code
_entity_poly.pdbx_strand_id
1 'polypeptide(L)' 'MRKAINGLSIVVDDLDLDPFSGHLFVFYNRRQTMLKIIYWKVNGFCLWQKRLEKDRFSWPKSVAQVKEIYHRSLT' A
#
# COMPACT_ATOMS: atom_id res chain seq x y z
N MET A 1 -6.53 9.52 -6.48
CA MET A 1 -5.84 8.25 -6.78
C MET A 1 -6.66 7.50 -7.82
N ARG A 2 -6.43 7.80 -9.11
CA ARG A 2 -7.19 7.24 -10.24
C ARG A 2 -6.66 5.88 -10.71
N LYS A 3 -5.37 5.59 -10.44
CA LYS A 3 -4.68 4.34 -10.81
C LYS A 3 -5.33 3.12 -10.13
N ALA A 4 -5.60 2.08 -10.90
CA ALA A 4 -5.97 0.73 -10.46
C ALA A 4 -4.73 -0.18 -10.51
N ILE A 5 -4.89 -1.50 -10.62
CA ILE A 5 -3.80 -2.50 -10.59
C ILE A 5 -2.66 -2.12 -11.53
N ASN A 6 -2.89 -2.06 -12.85
CA ASN A 6 -1.82 -1.82 -13.83
C ASN A 6 -1.09 -0.48 -13.60
N GLY A 7 -1.85 0.55 -13.23
CA GLY A 7 -1.25 1.85 -12.96
C GLY A 7 -0.41 1.88 -11.69
N LEU A 8 -0.76 1.07 -10.69
CA LEU A 8 -0.01 0.97 -9.44
C LEU A 8 1.18 0.00 -9.56
N SER A 9 1.07 -1.08 -10.34
CA SER A 9 2.18 -2.00 -10.60
C SER A 9 3.32 -1.31 -11.32
N ILE A 10 3.02 -0.42 -12.28
CA ILE A 10 4.04 0.43 -12.92
C ILE A 10 4.75 1.31 -11.89
N VAL A 11 4.04 1.87 -10.90
CA VAL A 11 4.69 2.69 -9.86
C VAL A 11 5.62 1.84 -8.98
N VAL A 12 5.30 0.57 -8.75
CA VAL A 12 6.19 -0.34 -8.02
C VAL A 12 7.46 -0.62 -8.84
N ASP A 13 7.29 -0.90 -10.12
CA ASP A 13 8.38 -1.15 -11.07
C ASP A 13 9.28 0.09 -11.24
N ASP A 14 8.71 1.29 -11.34
CA ASP A 14 9.41 2.58 -11.39
C ASP A 14 10.26 2.86 -10.13
N LEU A 15 10.01 2.14 -9.02
CA LEU A 15 10.78 2.22 -7.78
C LEU A 15 11.84 1.12 -7.66
N ASP A 16 12.13 0.41 -8.76
CA ASP A 16 13.05 -0.74 -8.83
C ASP A 16 12.65 -1.88 -7.87
N LEU A 17 11.34 -2.04 -7.62
CA LEU A 17 10.78 -3.12 -6.82
C LEU A 17 10.01 -4.09 -7.71
N ASP A 18 10.04 -5.38 -7.39
CA ASP A 18 9.30 -6.39 -8.13
C ASP A 18 7.81 -6.43 -7.71
N PRO A 19 6.86 -6.06 -8.58
CA PRO A 19 5.43 -6.12 -8.27
C PRO A 19 4.89 -7.55 -8.14
N PHE A 20 5.63 -8.56 -8.61
CA PHE A 20 5.25 -9.98 -8.56
C PHE A 20 5.78 -10.72 -7.32
N SER A 21 6.62 -10.06 -6.51
CA SER A 21 7.29 -10.62 -5.32
C SER A 21 6.37 -11.16 -4.22
N GLY A 22 5.07 -10.86 -4.28
CA GLY A 22 4.11 -11.16 -3.23
C GLY A 22 4.13 -10.18 -2.06
N HIS A 23 5.01 -9.16 -2.09
CA HIS A 23 4.98 -8.07 -1.13
C HIS A 23 3.68 -7.24 -1.24
N LEU A 24 3.27 -6.67 -0.10
CA LEU A 24 2.13 -5.78 -0.02
C LEU A 24 2.59 -4.35 -0.26
N PHE A 25 2.24 -3.78 -1.42
CA PHE A 25 2.53 -2.39 -1.73
C PHE A 25 1.33 -1.52 -1.35
N VAL A 26 1.52 -0.65 -0.36
CA VAL A 26 0.46 0.18 0.22
C VAL A 26 0.58 1.62 -0.28
N PHE A 27 -0.48 2.09 -0.93
CA PHE A 27 -0.61 3.44 -1.47
C PHE A 27 -1.70 4.20 -0.74
N TYR A 28 -1.45 5.49 -0.46
CA TYR A 28 -2.44 6.38 0.12
C TYR A 28 -2.72 7.57 -0.80
N ASN A 29 -3.93 8.13 -0.72
CA ASN A 29 -4.22 9.39 -1.40
C ASN A 29 -3.62 10.58 -0.65
N ARG A 30 -3.44 11.72 -1.32
CA ARG A 30 -2.87 12.94 -0.69
C ARG A 30 -3.63 13.41 0.57
N ARG A 31 -4.93 13.11 0.67
CA ARG A 31 -5.76 13.44 1.85
C ARG A 31 -5.64 12.43 2.99
N GLN A 32 -4.93 11.31 2.79
CA GLN A 32 -4.79 10.21 3.76
C GLN A 32 -6.13 9.60 4.18
N THR A 33 -7.17 9.69 3.35
CA THR A 33 -8.50 9.12 3.64
C THR A 33 -8.74 7.81 2.92
N MET A 34 -7.86 7.42 2.00
CA MET A 34 -8.01 6.21 1.20
C MET A 34 -6.68 5.49 1.05
N LEU A 35 -6.71 4.18 1.28
CA LEU A 35 -5.63 3.25 1.03
C LEU A 35 -5.98 2.32 -0.13
N LYS A 36 -4.98 1.98 -0.93
CA LYS A 36 -4.98 0.87 -1.89
C LYS A 36 -3.79 -0.01 -1.59
N ILE A 37 -4.01 -1.32 -1.53
CA ILE A 37 -2.94 -2.30 -1.35
C ILE A 37 -2.98 -3.22 -2.56
N ILE A 38 -1.86 -3.31 -3.28
CA ILE A 38 -1.68 -4.30 -4.35
C ILE A 38 -0.65 -5.33 -3.94
N TYR A 39 -0.88 -6.56 -4.37
CA TYR A 39 0.06 -7.66 -4.22
C TYR A 39 -0.25 -8.73 -5.26
N TRP A 40 0.79 -9.42 -5.72
CA TRP A 40 0.63 -10.62 -6.53
C TRP A 40 0.36 -11.83 -5.63
N LYS A 41 -0.60 -12.67 -6.01
CA LYS A 41 -0.88 -13.93 -5.33
C LYS A 41 -1.22 -15.00 -6.34
N VAL A 42 -0.48 -16.12 -6.28
CA VAL A 42 -0.62 -17.30 -7.15
C VAL A 42 -0.49 -16.96 -8.64
N ASN A 43 -1.57 -16.47 -9.25
CA ASN A 43 -1.67 -16.23 -10.69
C ASN A 43 -2.23 -14.85 -11.05
N GLY A 44 -2.35 -13.93 -10.09
CA GLY A 44 -2.91 -12.62 -10.37
C GLY A 44 -2.63 -11.56 -9.31
N PHE A 45 -2.87 -10.31 -9.72
CA PHE A 45 -2.88 -9.19 -8.80
C PHE A 45 -4.18 -9.14 -8.01
N CYS A 46 -4.04 -8.95 -6.71
CA CYS A 46 -5.12 -8.56 -5.81
C CYS A 46 -5.04 -7.06 -5.56
N LEU A 47 -6.20 -6.40 -5.49
CA LEU A 47 -6.33 -5.01 -5.05
C LEU A 47 -7.31 -4.95 -3.88
N TRP A 48 -6.82 -4.52 -2.72
CA TRP A 48 -7.67 -4.13 -1.61
C TRP A 48 -7.75 -2.60 -1.53
N GLN A 49 -8.94 -2.07 -1.23
CA GLN A 49 -9.15 -0.64 -1.08
C GLN A 49 -9.99 -0.37 0.17
N LYS A 50 -9.55 0.59 0.98
CA LYS A 50 -10.34 1.12 2.10
C LYS A 50 -10.38 2.63 2.03
N ARG A 51 -11.59 3.17 2.18
CA ARG A 51 -11.86 4.60 2.30
C ARG A 51 -12.47 4.87 3.68
N LEU A 52 -11.99 5.90 4.34
CA LEU A 52 -12.58 6.44 5.55
C LEU A 52 -13.56 7.55 5.16
N GLU A 53 -14.79 7.47 5.66
CA GLU A 53 -15.79 8.54 5.45
C GLU A 53 -15.62 9.69 6.43
N LYS A 54 -15.01 9.42 7.59
CA LYS A 54 -14.57 10.38 8.61
C LYS A 54 -13.15 9.98 9.03
N ASP A 55 -12.30 10.96 9.37
CA ASP A 55 -10.89 10.79 9.75
C ASP A 55 -9.88 10.52 8.63
N ARG A 56 -8.62 10.32 9.03
CA ARG A 56 -7.44 10.09 8.17
C ARG A 56 -6.59 8.96 8.76
N PHE A 57 -5.97 8.19 7.88
CA PHE A 57 -4.93 7.23 8.26
C PHE A 57 -3.71 7.97 8.79
N SER A 58 -3.20 7.53 9.94
CA SER A 58 -1.88 7.95 10.41
C SER A 58 -0.83 7.31 9.51
N TRP A 59 -0.04 8.15 8.82
CA TRP A 59 0.98 7.71 7.86
C TRP A 59 2.33 8.32 8.23
N PRO A 60 3.43 7.54 8.23
CA PRO A 60 4.75 8.05 8.54
C PRO A 60 5.18 9.11 7.53
N LYS A 61 5.65 10.26 8.03
CA LYS A 61 6.15 11.38 7.21
C LYS A 61 7.67 11.41 7.09
N SER A 62 8.36 10.55 7.83
CA SER A 62 9.81 10.42 7.79
C SER A 62 10.23 8.97 8.04
N VAL A 63 11.44 8.62 7.61
CA VAL A 63 12.03 7.29 7.81
C VAL A 63 12.09 6.92 9.29
N ALA A 64 12.37 7.89 10.18
CA ALA A 64 12.39 7.67 11.63
C ALA A 64 11.03 7.25 12.22
N GLN A 65 9.92 7.52 11.52
CA GLN A 65 8.58 7.10 11.94
C GLN A 65 8.19 5.73 11.38
N VAL A 66 8.97 5.18 10.44
CA VAL A 66 8.75 3.84 9.92
C VAL A 66 9.13 2.86 11.01
N LYS A 67 8.17 2.04 11.43
CA LYS A 67 8.36 0.98 12.41
C LYS A 67 8.31 -0.35 11.71
N GLU A 68 9.26 -1.21 12.05
CA GLU A 68 9.10 -2.63 11.78
C GLU A 68 8.04 -3.17 12.76
N ILE A 69 7.00 -3.79 12.21
CA ILE A 69 5.88 -4.30 12.99
C ILE A 69 5.87 -5.81 12.84
N TYR A 70 5.95 -6.51 13.97
CA TYR A 70 5.77 -7.95 14.02
C TYR A 70 4.35 -8.28 14.46
N HIS A 71 3.86 -9.47 14.10
CA HIS A 71 2.51 -9.91 14.44
C HIS A 71 2.18 -9.81 15.95
N ARG A 72 3.18 -10.00 16.82
CA ARG A 72 3.05 -9.91 18.30
C ARG A 72 2.97 -8.48 18.85
N SER A 73 3.18 -7.45 18.03
CA SER A 73 3.18 -6.04 18.47
C SER A 73 1.81 -5.38 18.39
N LEU A 74 0.76 -6.15 18.05
CA LEU A 74 -0.61 -5.68 17.82
C LEU A 74 -1.61 -6.14 18.91
N THR A 75 -1.11 -6.83 19.95
CA THR A 75 -1.82 -7.20 21.19
C THR A 75 -1.24 -6.42 22.35
#